data_AF-A0A176YXY7-F1
#
_entry.id   AF-A0A176YXY7-F1
#
_cell.length_a   1.000
_cell.length_b   1.000
_cell.length_c   1.000
_cell.angle_alpha   90.00
_cell.angle_beta   90.00
_cell.angle_gamma   90.00
#
_symmetry.space_group_name_H-M   'P 1'
#
loop_
_entity.id
_entity.type
_entity.pdbx_description
1 polymer ?
#
loop_
_entity_poly.entity_id
_entity_poly.type
_entity_poly.pdbx_seq_one_letter_code
_entity_poly.pdbx_strand_id
1 'polypeptide(L)'
;MRYVPKSESRTDPKDQVITQDLVDVLAGREIARFIASQRLGSPRLNAGQNLAVVLVQEFDAALSAPGHKEHIWSINWRVETNPGKPDDYVGYEAWGLFTRVNGALKPFHLAARESWSSGENSNYFYVLATGDLDGDGIDEMVVREMVFEGEEDLVQLWAWERGMPVTISKIP
;
A
#
# COMPACT_ATOMS: atom_id res chain seq x y z
N MET A 1 10.24 -4.98 -1.53
CA MET A 1 10.69 -5.88 -0.46
C MET A 1 9.50 -6.28 0.39
N ARG A 2 9.35 -7.58 0.69
CA ARG A 2 8.23 -8.12 1.46
C ARG A 2 8.67 -8.42 2.89
N TYR A 3 7.83 -8.06 3.85
CA TYR A 3 8.03 -8.26 5.28
C TYR A 3 6.84 -9.01 5.85
N VAL A 4 7.11 -10.02 6.68
CA VAL A 4 6.10 -10.87 7.33
C VAL A 4 6.40 -11.04 8.84
N PRO A 5 5.42 -11.45 9.67
CA PRO A 5 5.63 -11.76 11.07
C PRO A 5 6.74 -12.77 11.27
N LYS A 6 7.45 -12.68 12.40
CA LYS A 6 8.48 -13.66 12.76
C LYS A 6 7.90 -15.07 12.95
N SER A 7 6.63 -15.17 13.34
CA SER A 7 5.90 -16.43 13.53
C SER A 7 5.42 -17.08 12.22
N GLU A 8 5.40 -16.34 11.11
CA GLU A 8 4.98 -16.85 9.80
C GLU A 8 5.97 -17.89 9.30
N SER A 9 5.47 -19.02 8.78
CA SER A 9 6.30 -19.97 8.05
C SER A 9 6.68 -19.38 6.70
N ARG A 10 7.89 -18.80 6.60
CA ARG A 10 8.36 -18.17 5.36
C ARG A 10 8.42 -19.20 4.23
N THR A 11 7.73 -18.88 3.14
CA THR A 11 7.76 -19.66 1.89
C THR A 11 8.69 -19.03 0.85
N ASP A 12 8.90 -17.70 0.90
CA ASP A 12 9.89 -17.01 0.07
C ASP A 12 11.15 -16.69 0.91
N PRO A 13 12.35 -17.17 0.52
CA PRO A 13 13.59 -16.89 1.23
C PRO A 13 14.00 -15.40 1.22
N LYS A 14 13.38 -14.56 0.38
CA LYS A 14 13.61 -13.12 0.31
C LYS A 14 12.74 -12.33 1.31
N ASP A 15 11.76 -12.99 1.94
CA ASP A 15 10.92 -12.36 2.96
C ASP A 15 11.76 -11.90 4.16
N GLN A 16 11.54 -10.65 4.57
CA GLN A 16 12.15 -10.05 5.75
C GLN A 16 11.20 -10.09 6.96
N VAL A 17 11.74 -9.83 8.15
CA VAL A 17 10.92 -9.69 9.37
C VAL A 17 10.39 -8.27 9.47
N ILE A 18 9.10 -8.11 9.75
CA ILE A 18 8.51 -6.81 10.09
C ILE A 18 9.28 -6.16 11.24
N THR A 19 9.78 -4.95 11.02
CA THR A 19 10.58 -4.19 12.00
C THR A 19 9.70 -3.28 12.84
N GLN A 20 10.20 -2.88 14.02
CA GLN A 20 9.48 -1.90 14.86
C GLN A 20 9.32 -0.56 14.14
N ASP A 21 10.30 -0.12 13.35
CA ASP A 21 10.20 1.11 12.56
C ASP A 21 9.02 1.07 11.58
N LEU A 22 8.78 -0.07 10.91
CA LEU A 22 7.63 -0.24 10.03
C LEU A 22 6.32 -0.23 10.82
N VAL A 23 6.30 -0.89 11.99
CA VAL A 23 5.14 -0.86 12.89
C VAL A 23 4.83 0.58 13.32
N ASP A 24 5.84 1.34 13.72
CA ASP A 24 5.68 2.71 14.21
C ASP A 24 5.19 3.66 13.11
N VAL A 25 5.67 3.49 11.88
CA VAL A 25 5.17 4.22 10.70
C VAL A 25 3.69 3.88 10.47
N LEU A 26 3.36 2.60 10.38
CA LEU A 26 2.02 2.13 9.99
C LEU A 26 0.96 2.26 11.10
N ALA A 27 1.39 2.30 12.36
CA ALA A 27 0.56 2.63 13.53
C ALA A 27 0.53 4.15 13.83
N GLY A 28 1.19 4.96 13.00
CA GLY A 28 1.25 6.40 13.17
C GLY A 28 -0.14 7.06 13.19
N ARG A 29 -0.26 8.16 13.96
CA ARG A 29 -1.54 8.85 14.23
C ARG A 29 -2.33 9.22 12.97
N GLU A 30 -1.64 9.61 11.91
CA GLU A 30 -2.26 10.02 10.64
C GLU A 30 -2.93 8.84 9.93
N ILE A 31 -2.20 7.74 9.80
CA ILE A 31 -2.70 6.50 9.21
C ILE A 31 -3.82 5.92 10.08
N ALA A 32 -3.65 5.88 11.40
CA ALA A 32 -4.69 5.40 12.31
C ALA A 32 -6.01 6.18 12.18
N ARG A 33 -5.93 7.50 12.01
CA ARG A 33 -7.11 8.35 11.75
C ARG A 33 -7.74 8.07 10.39
N PHE A 34 -6.92 7.88 9.36
CA PHE A 34 -7.39 7.51 8.02
C PHE A 34 -8.13 6.16 8.07
N ILE A 35 -7.52 5.11 8.63
CA ILE A 35 -8.15 3.79 8.74
C ILE A 35 -9.48 3.88 9.52
N ALA A 36 -9.52 4.62 10.63
CA ALA A 36 -10.75 4.82 11.39
C ALA A 36 -11.83 5.57 10.58
N SER A 37 -11.46 6.52 9.71
CA SER A 37 -12.42 7.25 8.87
C SER A 37 -13.00 6.38 7.75
N GLN A 38 -12.23 5.40 7.28
CA GLN A 38 -12.68 4.40 6.30
C GLN A 38 -13.66 3.37 6.90
N ARG A 39 -13.79 3.32 8.24
CA ARG A 39 -14.67 2.38 8.97
C ARG A 39 -14.39 0.91 8.66
N LEU A 40 -13.11 0.57 8.50
CA LEU A 40 -12.67 -0.79 8.12
C LEU A 40 -12.58 -1.70 9.33
N GLY A 41 -13.09 -2.92 9.18
CA GLY A 41 -12.84 -4.05 10.07
C GLY A 41 -13.39 -3.91 11.48
N SER A 42 -13.04 -4.88 12.32
CA SER A 42 -13.31 -4.82 13.75
C SER A 42 -12.50 -3.67 14.39
N PRO A 43 -13.06 -2.90 15.33
CA PRO A 43 -12.33 -1.84 16.05
C PRO A 43 -11.13 -2.35 16.88
N ARG A 44 -10.94 -3.68 16.95
CA ARG A 44 -9.80 -4.32 17.60
C ARG A 44 -8.57 -4.45 16.70
N LEU A 45 -8.75 -4.38 15.38
CA LEU A 45 -7.66 -4.50 14.41
C LEU A 45 -6.82 -3.22 14.40
N ASN A 46 -5.51 -3.36 14.63
CA ASN A 46 -4.58 -2.25 14.57
C ASN A 46 -3.20 -2.69 14.07
N ALA A 47 -2.55 -1.84 13.28
CA ALA A 47 -1.23 -2.14 12.72
C ALA A 47 -0.16 -2.43 13.80
N GLY A 48 -0.31 -1.93 15.03
CA GLY A 48 0.63 -2.18 16.13
C GLY A 48 0.76 -3.65 16.52
N GLN A 49 -0.28 -4.47 16.28
CA GLN A 49 -0.34 -5.85 16.73
C GLN A 49 -0.68 -6.83 15.60
N ASN A 50 -1.43 -6.36 14.60
CA ASN A 50 -2.14 -7.21 13.66
C ASN A 50 -1.52 -7.18 12.25
N LEU A 51 -0.32 -6.61 12.05
CA LEU A 51 0.33 -6.61 10.74
C LEU A 51 0.69 -8.04 10.29
N ALA A 52 0.16 -8.44 9.13
CA ALA A 52 0.36 -9.76 8.54
C ALA A 52 1.36 -9.73 7.38
N VAL A 53 1.34 -8.68 6.57
CA VAL A 53 2.29 -8.49 5.47
C VAL A 53 2.54 -7.00 5.28
N VAL A 54 3.77 -6.63 4.96
CA VAL A 54 4.14 -5.30 4.46
C VAL A 54 4.97 -5.44 3.19
N LEU A 55 4.59 -4.76 2.12
CA LEU A 55 5.32 -4.68 0.87
C LEU A 55 5.78 -3.24 0.66
N VAL A 56 7.10 -3.04 0.66
CA VAL A 56 7.73 -1.73 0.45
C VAL A 56 8.36 -1.68 -0.93
N GLN A 57 8.00 -0.68 -1.73
CA GLN A 57 8.67 -0.31 -2.98
C GLN A 57 9.20 1.12 -2.86
N GLU A 58 10.30 1.38 -3.54
CA GLU A 58 10.98 2.67 -3.56
C GLU A 58 11.23 3.07 -5.00
N PHE A 59 10.95 4.34 -5.35
CA PHE A 59 11.16 4.88 -6.68
C PHE A 59 11.25 6.41 -6.63
N ASP A 60 11.85 7.02 -7.66
CA ASP A 60 11.88 8.48 -7.81
C ASP A 60 10.79 8.92 -8.81
N ALA A 61 9.98 9.92 -8.44
CA ALA A 61 8.98 10.49 -9.33
C ALA A 61 8.62 11.94 -8.98
N ALA A 62 8.15 12.70 -9.98
CA ALA A 62 7.63 14.05 -9.82
C ALA A 62 6.10 14.02 -9.66
N LEU A 63 5.57 13.61 -8.49
CA LEU A 63 4.11 13.54 -8.27
C LEU A 63 3.52 14.79 -7.62
N SER A 64 4.32 15.51 -6.83
CA SER A 64 3.84 16.64 -6.02
C SER A 64 4.07 18.00 -6.70
N ALA A 65 5.11 18.08 -7.54
CA ALA A 65 5.58 19.31 -8.17
C ALA A 65 6.19 19.03 -9.56
N PRO A 66 5.85 19.82 -10.60
CA PRO A 66 6.35 19.60 -11.95
C PRO A 66 7.88 19.66 -12.02
N GLY A 67 8.48 18.64 -12.66
CA GLY A 67 9.90 18.53 -12.92
C GLY A 67 10.79 18.28 -11.70
N HIS A 68 10.22 18.22 -10.49
CA HIS A 68 10.98 17.96 -9.26
C HIS A 68 10.74 16.52 -8.79
N LYS A 69 11.65 15.62 -9.15
CA LYS A 69 11.58 14.23 -8.69
C LYS A 69 11.96 14.13 -7.22
N GLU A 70 11.10 13.49 -6.45
CA GLU A 70 11.31 13.14 -5.05
C GLU A 70 11.44 11.62 -4.92
N HIS A 71 12.13 11.17 -3.87
CA HIS A 71 12.15 9.75 -3.53
C HIS A 71 10.85 9.37 -2.80
N ILE A 72 10.18 8.34 -3.29
CA ILE A 72 8.86 7.92 -2.87
C ILE A 72 8.91 6.48 -2.38
N TRP A 73 8.28 6.25 -1.23
CA TRP A 73 7.99 4.91 -0.72
C TRP A 73 6.54 4.57 -1.01
N SER A 74 6.30 3.48 -1.74
CA SER A 74 4.99 2.84 -1.87
C SER A 74 4.92 1.68 -0.89
N ILE A 75 4.03 1.78 0.09
CA ILE A 75 3.89 0.75 1.13
C ILE A 75 2.48 0.19 1.05
N ASN A 76 2.37 -1.09 0.71
CA ASN A 76 1.14 -1.86 0.90
C ASN A 76 1.27 -2.64 2.20
N TRP A 77 0.21 -2.68 3.01
CA TRP A 77 0.21 -3.47 4.23
C TRP A 77 -1.15 -4.09 4.48
N ARG A 78 -1.11 -5.25 5.11
CA ARG A 78 -2.28 -6.04 5.48
C ARG A 78 -2.34 -6.20 6.98
N VAL A 79 -3.54 -6.03 7.53
CA VAL A 79 -3.84 -6.20 8.94
C VAL A 79 -4.91 -7.26 9.12
N GLU A 80 -4.64 -8.25 9.96
CA GLU A 80 -5.47 -9.46 10.12
C GLU A 80 -5.77 -9.74 11.59
N THR A 81 -6.90 -10.39 11.85
CA THR A 81 -7.28 -10.87 13.20
C THR A 81 -6.22 -11.80 13.80
N ASN A 82 -5.60 -12.66 12.98
CA ASN A 82 -4.65 -13.67 13.43
C ASN A 82 -3.43 -13.81 12.48
N PRO A 83 -2.49 -12.86 12.52
CA PRO A 83 -1.31 -12.91 11.66
C PRO A 83 -0.52 -14.21 11.85
N GLY A 84 -0.10 -14.86 10.76
CA GLY A 84 0.55 -16.17 10.84
C GLY A 84 -0.36 -17.37 10.59
N LYS A 85 -1.66 -17.15 10.33
CA LYS A 85 -2.63 -18.24 10.07
C LYS A 85 -3.40 -18.00 8.77
N PRO A 86 -3.22 -18.85 7.74
CA PRO A 86 -3.81 -18.62 6.41
C PRO A 86 -5.33 -18.80 6.34
N ASP A 87 -5.95 -19.52 7.28
CA ASP A 87 -7.36 -19.96 7.16
C ASP A 87 -8.39 -19.03 7.83
N ASP A 88 -7.99 -17.88 8.38
CA ASP A 88 -8.86 -16.99 9.18
C ASP A 88 -8.71 -15.52 8.77
N TYR A 89 -8.91 -15.24 7.48
CA TYR A 89 -8.74 -13.90 6.94
C TYR A 89 -9.94 -13.00 7.20
N VAL A 90 -9.86 -12.21 8.27
CA VAL A 90 -10.71 -11.03 8.51
C VAL A 90 -9.80 -9.85 8.83
N GLY A 91 -9.93 -8.77 8.08
CA GLY A 91 -8.90 -7.73 8.12
C GLY A 91 -9.18 -6.50 7.28
N TYR A 92 -8.10 -5.79 6.99
CA TYR A 92 -8.06 -4.77 5.95
C TYR A 92 -6.73 -4.82 5.21
N GLU A 93 -6.77 -4.35 3.97
CA GLU A 93 -5.58 -3.99 3.21
C GLU A 93 -5.53 -2.48 3.03
N ALA A 94 -4.33 -1.95 3.03
CA ALA A 94 -4.09 -0.54 2.84
C ALA A 94 -2.82 -0.32 2.04
N TRP A 95 -2.80 0.82 1.36
CA TRP A 95 -1.71 1.29 0.55
C TRP A 95 -1.49 2.77 0.78
N GLY A 96 -0.23 3.19 0.71
CA GLY A 96 0.12 4.58 0.83
C GLY A 96 1.38 4.91 0.03
N LEU A 97 1.41 6.17 -0.42
CA LEU A 97 2.61 6.79 -0.96
C LEU A 97 3.16 7.79 0.06
N PHE A 98 4.45 7.71 0.30
CA PHE A 98 5.14 8.45 1.35
C PHE A 98 6.33 9.19 0.79
N THR A 99 6.60 10.37 1.34
CA THR A 99 7.89 11.06 1.23
C THR A 99 8.51 11.19 2.62
N ARG A 100 9.79 11.58 2.68
CA ARG A 100 10.49 11.80 3.94
C ARG A 100 10.52 13.27 4.29
N VAL A 101 9.85 13.65 5.38
CA VAL A 101 9.81 15.02 5.90
C VAL A 101 10.46 15.04 7.27
N ASN A 102 11.56 15.80 7.41
CA ASN A 102 12.35 15.89 8.64
C ASN A 102 12.76 14.51 9.20
N GLY A 103 13.16 13.59 8.32
CA GLY A 103 13.58 12.23 8.67
C GLY A 103 12.45 11.21 8.84
N ALA A 104 11.20 11.64 9.00
CA ALA A 104 10.05 10.76 9.16
C ALA A 104 9.31 10.52 7.84
N LEU A 105 8.82 9.29 7.62
CA LEU A 105 7.92 9.02 6.51
C LEU A 105 6.56 9.68 6.77
N LYS A 106 6.08 10.43 5.79
CA LYS A 106 4.78 11.10 5.80
C LYS A 106 3.96 10.65 4.61
N PRO A 107 2.74 10.11 4.83
CA PRO A 107 1.88 9.78 3.71
C PRO A 107 1.40 11.07 3.05
N PHE A 108 1.37 11.08 1.72
CA PHE A 108 0.65 12.10 0.95
C PHE A 108 -0.51 11.50 0.16
N HIS A 109 -0.57 10.18 0.06
CA HIS A 109 -1.69 9.43 -0.46
C HIS A 109 -1.94 8.20 0.41
N LEU A 110 -3.21 7.90 0.67
CA LEU A 110 -3.65 6.72 1.40
C LEU A 110 -4.91 6.15 0.75
N ALA A 111 -4.92 4.84 0.59
CA ALA A 111 -6.08 4.06 0.17
C ALA A 111 -6.19 2.84 1.08
N ALA A 112 -7.40 2.39 1.38
CA ALA A 112 -7.60 1.16 2.13
C ALA A 112 -8.95 0.56 1.81
N ARG A 113 -9.07 -0.75 1.99
CA ARG A 113 -10.29 -1.51 1.80
C ARG A 113 -10.40 -2.59 2.84
N GLU A 114 -11.65 -2.89 3.18
CA GLU A 114 -11.95 -3.98 4.10
C GLU A 114 -11.72 -5.31 3.40
N SER A 115 -11.35 -6.31 4.19
CA SER A 115 -11.17 -7.65 3.67
C SER A 115 -11.93 -8.66 4.50
N TRP A 116 -12.83 -9.39 3.84
CA TRP A 116 -13.76 -10.31 4.44
C TRP A 116 -13.44 -11.76 4.06
N SER A 117 -13.75 -12.69 4.96
CA SER A 117 -13.54 -14.13 4.78
C SER A 117 -14.38 -14.78 3.66
N SER A 118 -15.27 -14.02 3.00
CA SER A 118 -16.17 -14.49 1.94
C SER A 118 -15.77 -14.05 0.52
N GLY A 119 -14.51 -13.65 0.30
CA GLY A 119 -13.95 -13.51 -1.06
C GLY A 119 -14.29 -12.21 -1.79
N GLU A 120 -14.52 -11.09 -1.09
CA GLU A 120 -14.49 -9.79 -1.77
C GLU A 120 -13.04 -9.37 -1.99
N ASN A 121 -12.66 -9.31 -3.26
CA ASN A 121 -11.29 -9.13 -3.71
C ASN A 121 -10.64 -7.88 -3.10
N SER A 122 -9.51 -8.07 -2.42
CA SER A 122 -8.66 -6.96 -2.03
C SER A 122 -7.79 -6.55 -3.22
N ASN A 123 -7.90 -5.29 -3.61
CA ASN A 123 -7.09 -4.69 -4.67
C ASN A 123 -5.87 -4.07 -4.01
N TYR A 124 -4.70 -4.63 -4.25
CA TYR A 124 -3.43 -4.01 -3.85
C TYR A 124 -2.65 -3.56 -5.07
N PHE A 125 -1.98 -2.41 -4.94
CA PHE A 125 -1.34 -1.74 -6.06
C PHE A 125 0.18 -1.91 -6.00
N TYR A 126 0.77 -2.35 -7.09
CA TYR A 126 2.20 -2.43 -7.26
C TYR A 126 2.62 -1.44 -8.35
N VAL A 127 3.51 -0.51 -8.01
CA VAL A 127 4.01 0.46 -9.00
C VAL A 127 4.99 -0.28 -9.91
N LEU A 128 4.70 -0.28 -11.21
CA LEU A 128 5.51 -0.93 -12.24
C LEU A 128 6.48 0.07 -12.89
N ALA A 129 6.01 1.29 -13.15
CA ALA A 129 6.79 2.35 -13.77
C ALA A 129 6.21 3.72 -13.41
N THR A 130 7.05 4.75 -13.54
CA THR A 130 6.66 6.16 -13.47
C THR A 130 7.27 6.93 -14.64
N GLY A 131 6.59 8.00 -15.06
CA GLY A 131 7.13 8.92 -16.07
C GLY A 131 6.10 9.94 -16.54
N ASP A 132 6.56 11.13 -16.89
CA ASP A 132 5.80 12.20 -17.54
C ASP A 132 5.47 11.80 -18.99
N LEU A 133 4.28 11.25 -19.20
CA LEU A 133 3.80 10.73 -20.48
C LEU A 133 2.99 11.77 -21.26
N ASP A 134 2.39 12.75 -20.58
CA ASP A 134 1.58 13.79 -21.21
C ASP A 134 2.29 15.14 -21.38
N GLY A 135 3.46 15.32 -20.76
CA GLY A 135 4.35 16.46 -20.92
C GLY A 135 4.05 17.63 -19.98
N ASP A 136 3.26 17.44 -18.92
CA ASP A 136 2.93 18.48 -17.95
C ASP A 136 4.01 18.66 -16.85
N GLY A 137 5.02 17.79 -16.84
CA GLY A 137 6.11 17.77 -15.88
C GLY A 137 5.83 16.96 -14.62
N ILE A 138 4.62 16.41 -14.46
CA ILE A 138 4.24 15.48 -13.42
C ILE A 138 4.37 14.06 -13.98
N ASP A 139 4.90 13.13 -13.19
CA ASP A 139 5.02 11.75 -13.66
C ASP A 139 3.67 11.01 -13.49
N GLU A 140 3.19 10.34 -14.53
CA GLU A 140 2.15 9.30 -14.43
C GLU A 140 2.70 8.07 -13.71
N MET A 141 1.79 7.26 -13.17
CA MET A 141 2.12 5.96 -12.59
C MET A 141 1.45 4.83 -13.38
N VAL A 142 2.26 3.83 -13.78
CA VAL A 142 1.75 2.54 -14.25
C VAL A 142 1.70 1.61 -13.06
N VAL A 143 0.50 1.18 -12.68
CA VAL A 143 0.30 0.33 -11.50
C VAL A 143 -0.35 -1.00 -11.90
N ARG A 144 0.10 -2.08 -11.29
CA ARG A 144 -0.58 -3.37 -11.29
C ARG A 144 -1.53 -3.39 -10.11
N GLU A 145 -2.82 -3.48 -10.40
CA GLU A 145 -3.86 -3.82 -9.43
C GLU A 145 -3.97 -5.34 -9.39
N MET A 146 -3.60 -5.94 -8.27
CA MET A 146 -3.77 -7.37 -8.06
C MET A 146 -5.08 -7.61 -7.31
N VAL A 147 -5.88 -8.52 -7.84
CA VAL A 147 -7.18 -8.91 -7.31
C VAL A 147 -7.03 -10.32 -6.71
N PHE A 148 -6.92 -10.43 -5.38
CA PHE A 148 -6.77 -11.74 -4.74
C PHE A 148 -8.05 -12.58 -4.93
N GLU A 149 -7.90 -13.84 -5.35
CA GLU A 149 -8.93 -14.82 -5.80
C GLU A 149 -9.43 -14.68 -7.25
N GLY A 150 -9.04 -13.64 -8.00
CA GLY A 150 -9.46 -13.47 -9.39
C GLY A 150 -8.52 -14.05 -10.46
N GLU A 151 -7.25 -14.34 -10.15
CA GLU A 151 -6.17 -14.49 -11.15
C GLU A 151 -6.12 -13.34 -12.19
N GLU A 152 -6.80 -12.23 -11.94
CA GLU A 152 -6.85 -11.07 -12.83
C GLU A 152 -5.90 -10.00 -12.29
N ASP A 153 -4.89 -9.71 -13.11
CA ASP A 153 -3.97 -8.59 -12.89
C ASP A 153 -4.38 -7.45 -13.82
N LEU A 154 -4.88 -6.36 -13.25
CA LEU A 154 -5.29 -5.22 -14.05
C LEU A 154 -4.14 -4.22 -14.09
N VAL A 155 -3.69 -3.86 -15.28
CA VAL A 155 -2.71 -2.78 -15.45
C VAL A 155 -3.46 -1.47 -15.58
N GLN A 156 -3.15 -0.51 -14.72
CA GLN A 156 -3.74 0.82 -14.76
C GLN A 156 -2.69 1.88 -15.06
N LEU A 157 -3.09 2.87 -15.84
CA LEU A 157 -2.35 4.11 -16.02
C LEU A 157 -3.03 5.21 -15.20
N TRP A 158 -2.28 5.86 -14.33
CA TRP A 158 -2.76 6.92 -13.47
C TRP A 158 -2.06 8.24 -13.79
N ALA A 159 -2.85 9.31 -13.93
CA ALA A 159 -2.37 10.69 -13.87
C ALA A 159 -2.47 11.21 -12.45
N TRP A 160 -1.69 12.24 -12.12
CA TRP A 160 -1.77 12.88 -10.82
C TRP A 160 -2.44 14.24 -10.91
N GLU A 161 -3.74 14.28 -10.61
CA GLU A 161 -4.53 15.50 -10.71
C GLU A 161 -4.87 16.04 -9.32
N ARG A 162 -4.56 17.32 -9.07
CA ARG A 162 -4.95 18.04 -7.83
C ARG A 162 -4.51 17.31 -6.56
N GLY A 163 -3.35 16.66 -6.60
CA GLY A 163 -2.77 15.95 -5.46
C GLY A 163 -3.31 14.54 -5.24
N MET A 164 -4.08 13.98 -6.17
CA MET A 164 -4.65 12.64 -6.08
C MET A 164 -4.47 11.88 -7.40
N PRO A 165 -4.33 10.55 -7.34
CA PRO A 165 -4.29 9.76 -8.56
C PRO A 165 -5.67 9.69 -9.22
N VAL A 166 -5.69 9.80 -10.55
CA VAL A 166 -6.86 9.60 -11.40
C VAL A 166 -6.55 8.50 -12.40
N THR A 167 -7.37 7.46 -12.42
CA THR A 167 -7.22 6.37 -13.40
C THR A 167 -7.58 6.88 -14.80
N ILE A 168 -6.60 6.93 -15.70
CA ILE A 168 -6.76 7.28 -17.12
C ILE A 168 -7.23 6.06 -17.91
N SER A 169 -6.61 4.92 -17.67
CA SER A 169 -6.88 3.68 -18.41
C SER A 169 -6.72 2.46 -17.50
N LYS A 170 -7.45 1.40 -17.83
CA LYS A 170 -7.42 0.12 -17.14
C LYS A 170 -7.49 -1.00 -18.17
N ILE A 171 -6.49 -1.87 -18.15
CA ILE A 171 -6.28 -2.96 -19.12
C ILE A 171 -6.36 -4.29 -18.36
N PRO A 172 -7.18 -5.25 -18.83
CA PRO A 172 -7.21 -6.62 -18.32
C PRO A 172 -5.92 -7.40 -18.53
#